data_AF-A0A419H0Q1-F1
#
_entry.id   AF-A0A419H0Q1-F1
#
_cell.length_a   1.000
_cell.length_b   1.000
_cell.length_c   1.000
_cell.angle_alpha   90.00
_cell.angle_beta   90.00
_cell.angle_gamma   90.00
#
_symmetry.space_group_name_H-M   'P 1'
#
loop_
_entity.id
_entity.type
_entity.pdbx_description
1 polymer ?
#
loop_
_entity_poly.entity_id
_entity_poly.type
_entity_poly.pdbx_seq_one_letter_code
_entity_poly.pdbx_strand_id
1 'polypeptide(L)'
;MKKSIQLFILVAFLIPVIANAQIKSAATGNWNDAATWVGGAVPKAADDVSIETGHKITLNTTTAECKNLTIVGSLEFQLDGTVSGITVNGDVTVKALGVFRAPTRNPAGAANSFVEHLFTIKGNLTVEATGTLDFRGGSNSSGTAHGVLTTFAGTTNTEISLQNSTYKSSTSGSNYGEEFNSVTVNKTGGAKVILKTGNLYASNNSSVGATVWTLTSGKVETVGSSIFGFLSTSSSNFTGGSKNSYVTGTLGRGLSNGGGSVRRKFPVGDNAGIRNIVIGVVAPGNSTGHMLTVKCITGNANNSSKFVGGIDKVSEVRYYAVSYTRSGVSSAATSVTLDSVAVAYGTDDGVKAGNINLRVAYSTDNRTIWTGVQQTNPYATKTPGDTTIVGGDVLAAPINIKEGETIYLALARVSGTTENTLAVGTDVEEEIIPSNYSLSQNYPNPFNPSTVISYQLPSAGLVTLKIYDILGNEVSTLVNQFQQAGAYNAQFTITNSQLSSGVYFFKLQSGNFTQTKKMLLLK
;
A
#
# COMPACT_ATOMS: atom_id res chain seq x y z
N MET A 1 -14.32 5.99 -71.97
CA MET A 1 -13.73 6.72 -70.82
C MET A 1 -14.79 7.62 -70.20
N LYS A 2 -15.39 7.22 -69.07
CA LYS A 2 -16.12 8.10 -68.15
C LYS A 2 -15.82 7.57 -66.75
N LYS A 3 -14.97 8.26 -65.98
CA LYS A 3 -14.70 7.93 -64.57
C LYS A 3 -15.78 8.59 -63.72
N SER A 4 -16.56 7.77 -63.02
CA SER A 4 -17.51 8.21 -62.00
C SER A 4 -16.75 8.47 -60.70
N ILE A 5 -16.83 9.68 -60.17
CA ILE A 5 -16.30 10.05 -58.85
C ILE A 5 -17.40 9.73 -57.83
N GLN A 6 -17.18 8.74 -56.97
CA GLN A 6 -18.04 8.50 -55.81
C GLN A 6 -17.61 9.43 -54.67
N LEU A 7 -18.52 10.30 -54.24
CA LEU A 7 -18.39 11.18 -53.10
C LEU A 7 -18.75 10.40 -51.83
N PHE A 8 -17.75 10.08 -50.99
CA PHE A 8 -17.99 9.51 -49.66
C PHE A 8 -18.36 10.65 -48.69
N ILE A 9 -19.62 10.68 -48.27
CA ILE A 9 -20.07 11.54 -47.17
C ILE A 9 -19.65 10.87 -45.86
N LEU A 10 -18.63 11.42 -45.20
CA LEU A 10 -18.22 11.02 -43.86
C LEU A 10 -19.23 11.63 -42.86
N VAL A 11 -20.19 10.84 -42.39
CA VAL A 11 -21.07 11.23 -41.28
C VAL A 11 -20.27 11.11 -39.99
N ALA A 12 -19.76 12.23 -39.49
CA ALA A 12 -19.15 12.30 -38.17
C ALA A 12 -20.26 12.17 -37.10
N PHE A 13 -20.32 11.02 -36.42
CA PHE A 13 -21.05 10.92 -35.17
C PHE A 13 -20.34 11.79 -34.13
N LEU A 14 -20.86 13.00 -33.89
CA LEU A 14 -20.57 13.76 -32.69
C LEU A 14 -21.12 12.95 -31.50
N ILE A 15 -20.26 12.19 -30.84
CA ILE A 15 -20.52 11.74 -29.47
C ILE A 15 -20.48 13.03 -28.63
N PRO A 16 -21.59 13.47 -28.01
CA PRO A 16 -21.53 14.60 -27.11
C PRO A 16 -20.57 14.22 -25.97
N VAL A 17 -19.44 14.92 -25.90
CA VAL A 17 -18.66 14.97 -24.66
C VAL A 17 -19.58 15.69 -23.68
N ILE A 18 -20.25 14.94 -22.82
CA ILE A 18 -20.97 15.53 -21.69
C ILE A 18 -19.88 16.21 -20.86
N ALA A 19 -19.79 17.53 -20.96
CA ALA A 19 -18.93 18.29 -20.07
C ALA A 19 -19.35 17.97 -18.63
N ASN A 20 -18.41 17.55 -17.80
CA ASN A 20 -18.66 17.26 -16.39
C ASN A 20 -19.34 18.47 -15.75
N ALA A 21 -20.46 18.25 -15.04
CA ALA A 21 -21.14 19.34 -14.38
C ALA A 21 -20.27 19.87 -13.24
N GLN A 22 -20.02 21.17 -13.25
CA GLN A 22 -19.36 21.87 -12.15
C GLN A 22 -20.44 22.23 -11.13
N ILE A 23 -20.48 21.53 -9.99
CA ILE A 23 -21.46 21.77 -8.93
C ILE A 23 -20.79 22.54 -7.81
N LYS A 24 -21.35 23.70 -7.49
CA LYS A 24 -20.86 24.58 -6.42
C LYS A 24 -21.85 24.63 -5.27
N SER A 25 -21.36 24.75 -4.04
CA SER A 25 -22.25 25.05 -2.93
C SER A 25 -22.86 26.45 -3.08
N ALA A 26 -24.18 26.54 -2.95
CA ALA A 26 -24.94 27.79 -2.94
C ALA A 26 -25.09 28.36 -1.51
N ALA A 27 -25.07 27.49 -0.50
CA ALA A 27 -25.21 27.87 0.90
C ALA A 27 -24.55 26.81 1.82
N THR A 28 -24.48 27.13 3.11
CA THR A 28 -24.25 26.13 4.17
C THR A 28 -25.43 25.18 4.24
N GLY A 29 -25.17 23.87 4.33
CA GLY A 29 -26.24 22.88 4.32
C GLY A 29 -25.75 21.44 4.31
N ASN A 30 -26.67 20.52 4.05
CA ASN A 30 -26.40 19.09 3.99
C ASN A 30 -26.04 18.67 2.56
N TRP A 31 -25.15 17.69 2.42
CA TRP A 31 -24.74 17.18 1.11
C TRP A 31 -25.94 16.69 0.29
N ASN A 32 -26.88 15.97 0.91
CA ASN A 32 -28.04 15.40 0.22
C ASN A 32 -29.21 16.39 0.03
N ASP A 33 -29.07 17.65 0.42
CA ASP A 33 -30.09 18.67 0.24
C ASP A 33 -29.85 19.45 -1.06
N ALA A 34 -30.84 19.45 -1.95
CA ALA A 34 -30.80 20.18 -3.20
C ALA A 34 -30.56 21.69 -3.00
N ALA A 35 -31.10 22.28 -1.94
CA ALA A 35 -30.97 23.71 -1.65
C ALA A 35 -29.52 24.12 -1.32
N THR A 36 -28.68 23.17 -0.93
CA THR A 36 -27.25 23.37 -0.66
C THR A 36 -26.46 23.70 -1.93
N TRP A 37 -26.96 23.32 -3.11
CA TRP A 37 -26.20 23.32 -4.36
C TRP A 37 -26.78 24.30 -5.38
N VAL A 38 -25.88 24.97 -6.11
CA VAL A 38 -26.29 25.87 -7.20
C VAL A 38 -27.10 25.09 -8.23
N GLY A 39 -28.31 25.58 -8.53
CA GLY A 39 -29.23 24.93 -9.47
C GLY A 39 -30.00 23.74 -8.91
N GLY A 40 -29.91 23.44 -7.61
CA GLY A 40 -30.73 22.39 -6.98
C GLY A 40 -30.25 20.96 -7.24
N ALA A 41 -29.08 20.77 -7.84
CA ALA A 41 -28.55 19.47 -8.20
C ALA A 41 -27.60 18.93 -7.12
N VAL A 42 -28.00 17.85 -6.45
CA VAL A 42 -27.13 17.12 -5.51
C VAL A 42 -26.01 16.42 -6.31
N PRO A 43 -24.73 16.54 -5.88
CA PRO A 43 -23.60 15.93 -6.58
C PRO A 43 -23.67 14.41 -6.72
N LYS A 44 -23.14 13.92 -7.85
CA LYS A 44 -23.04 12.51 -8.25
C LYS A 44 -21.62 12.19 -8.74
N ALA A 45 -21.34 10.90 -8.97
CA ALA A 45 -20.01 10.37 -9.31
C ALA A 45 -19.28 11.04 -10.49
N ALA A 46 -20.02 11.65 -11.42
CA ALA A 46 -19.46 12.30 -12.61
C ALA A 46 -19.18 13.79 -12.41
N ASP A 47 -19.61 14.38 -11.30
CA ASP A 47 -19.62 15.82 -11.09
C ASP A 47 -18.32 16.29 -10.43
N ASP A 48 -17.85 17.44 -10.88
CA ASP A 48 -16.74 18.15 -10.25
C ASP A 48 -17.33 19.12 -9.21
N VAL A 49 -16.99 18.92 -7.94
CA VAL A 49 -17.64 19.61 -6.82
C VAL A 49 -16.70 20.64 -6.20
N SER A 50 -17.21 21.85 -5.98
CA SER A 50 -16.52 22.91 -5.24
C SER A 50 -17.35 23.38 -4.05
N ILE A 51 -16.77 23.33 -2.86
CA ILE A 51 -17.34 23.93 -1.66
C ILE A 51 -16.77 25.33 -1.53
N GLU A 52 -17.60 26.33 -1.84
CA GLU A 52 -17.22 27.74 -1.90
C GLU A 52 -16.92 28.34 -0.52
N THR A 53 -16.15 29.43 -0.52
CA THR A 53 -15.75 30.14 0.70
C THR A 53 -16.95 30.54 1.56
N GLY A 54 -16.84 30.33 2.87
CA GLY A 54 -17.90 30.67 3.83
C GLY A 54 -19.05 29.66 3.89
N HIS A 55 -19.08 28.65 3.01
CA HIS A 55 -20.05 27.56 3.09
C HIS A 55 -19.48 26.40 3.89
N LYS A 56 -20.31 25.84 4.77
CA LYS A 56 -20.05 24.58 5.47
C LYS A 56 -21.02 23.52 4.99
N ILE A 57 -20.51 22.44 4.43
CA ILE A 57 -21.31 21.31 3.98
C ILE A 57 -21.15 20.15 4.94
N THR A 58 -22.28 19.59 5.39
CA THR A 58 -22.30 18.39 6.23
C THR A 58 -22.57 17.14 5.39
N LEU A 59 -21.67 16.15 5.46
CA LEU A 59 -21.87 14.80 4.94
C LEU A 59 -22.83 14.05 5.87
N ASN A 60 -24.09 14.01 5.47
CA ASN A 60 -25.20 13.41 6.22
C ASN A 60 -25.79 12.16 5.55
N THR A 61 -25.03 11.54 4.66
CA THR A 61 -25.39 10.30 3.96
C THR A 61 -24.16 9.42 3.85
N THR A 62 -24.36 8.12 3.72
CA THR A 62 -23.29 7.14 3.43
C THR A 62 -22.94 7.07 1.94
N THR A 63 -23.75 7.68 1.07
CA THR A 63 -23.66 7.52 -0.38
C THR A 63 -23.24 8.80 -1.10
N ALA A 64 -22.62 9.76 -0.43
CA ALA A 64 -22.10 10.94 -1.10
C ALA A 64 -21.03 10.51 -2.11
N GLU A 65 -21.07 11.06 -3.32
CA GLU A 65 -20.08 10.76 -4.34
C GLU A 65 -19.84 11.95 -5.27
N CYS A 66 -18.62 12.05 -5.77
CA CYS A 66 -18.26 12.97 -6.83
C CYS A 66 -17.08 12.46 -7.67
N LYS A 67 -16.81 13.14 -8.78
CA LYS A 67 -15.59 12.91 -9.57
C LYS A 67 -14.42 13.58 -8.88
N ASN A 68 -14.40 14.90 -8.82
CA ASN A 68 -13.37 15.67 -8.13
C ASN A 68 -13.99 16.51 -7.01
N LEU A 69 -13.21 16.80 -5.98
CA LEU A 69 -13.65 17.57 -4.83
C LEU A 69 -12.64 18.67 -4.51
N THR A 70 -13.08 19.93 -4.60
CA THR A 70 -12.31 21.10 -4.19
C THR A 70 -12.98 21.75 -2.98
N ILE A 71 -12.22 21.91 -1.90
CA ILE A 71 -12.74 22.42 -0.62
C ILE A 71 -12.08 23.77 -0.35
N VAL A 72 -12.81 24.86 -0.61
CA VAL A 72 -12.41 26.24 -0.27
C VAL A 72 -13.05 26.67 1.05
N GLY A 73 -14.32 26.30 1.27
CA GLY A 73 -15.03 26.44 2.55
C GLY A 73 -14.75 25.27 3.50
N SER A 74 -15.80 24.63 4.01
CA SER A 74 -15.68 23.52 4.96
C SER A 74 -16.54 22.32 4.57
N LEU A 75 -15.97 21.12 4.64
CA LEU A 75 -16.66 19.84 4.55
C LEU A 75 -16.51 19.08 5.87
N GLU A 76 -17.63 18.66 6.45
CA GLU A 76 -17.64 18.00 7.76
C GLU A 76 -18.49 16.73 7.74
N PHE A 77 -18.04 15.68 8.42
CA PHE A 77 -18.90 14.52 8.69
C PHE A 77 -19.98 14.87 9.74
N GLN A 78 -21.13 14.22 9.67
CA GLN A 78 -22.22 14.44 10.64
C GLN A 78 -21.86 13.97 12.06
N LEU A 79 -22.54 14.55 13.06
CA LEU A 79 -22.29 14.31 14.49
C LEU A 79 -23.43 13.61 15.23
N ASP A 80 -24.47 13.17 14.52
CA ASP A 80 -25.70 12.64 15.11
C ASP A 80 -25.57 11.20 15.65
N GLY A 81 -24.36 10.64 15.62
CA GLY A 81 -24.09 9.26 16.02
C GLY A 81 -24.31 8.23 14.90
N THR A 82 -24.63 8.65 13.68
CA THR A 82 -24.79 7.76 12.53
C THR A 82 -23.63 7.89 11.54
N VAL A 83 -23.30 6.77 10.89
CA VAL A 83 -22.22 6.73 9.89
C VAL A 83 -22.61 7.56 8.67
N SER A 84 -21.67 8.36 8.17
CA SER A 84 -21.73 9.00 6.86
C SER A 84 -20.45 8.78 6.09
N GLY A 85 -20.47 9.04 4.79
CA GLY A 85 -19.30 8.82 3.96
C GLY A 85 -19.36 9.47 2.60
N ILE A 86 -18.18 9.60 1.99
CA ILE A 86 -18.01 10.13 0.65
C ILE A 86 -17.02 9.28 -0.16
N THR A 87 -17.36 9.04 -1.43
CA THR A 87 -16.46 8.46 -2.44
C THR A 87 -16.09 9.50 -3.49
N VAL A 88 -14.80 9.79 -3.62
CA VAL A 88 -14.26 10.69 -4.66
C VAL A 88 -13.52 9.85 -5.71
N ASN A 89 -14.04 9.83 -6.94
CA ASN A 89 -13.52 8.97 -8.01
C ASN A 89 -12.24 9.50 -8.66
N GLY A 90 -11.92 10.77 -8.44
CA GLY A 90 -10.73 11.48 -8.89
C GLY A 90 -10.07 12.18 -7.71
N ASP A 91 -9.72 13.45 -7.91
CA ASP A 91 -8.84 14.21 -7.03
C ASP A 91 -9.58 14.93 -5.91
N VAL A 92 -8.94 15.03 -4.74
CA VAL A 92 -9.37 15.82 -3.60
C VAL A 92 -8.34 16.91 -3.35
N THR A 93 -8.78 18.17 -3.38
CA THR A 93 -7.95 19.33 -3.04
C THR A 93 -8.57 20.10 -1.89
N VAL A 94 -7.88 20.14 -0.76
CA VAL A 94 -8.17 21.07 0.34
C VAL A 94 -7.35 22.34 0.08
N LYS A 95 -8.03 23.42 -0.31
CA LYS A 95 -7.38 24.71 -0.60
C LYS A 95 -6.90 25.38 0.67
N ALA A 96 -6.06 26.41 0.53
CA ALA A 96 -5.69 27.27 1.66
C ALA A 96 -6.94 27.74 2.44
N LEU A 97 -6.90 27.64 3.77
CA LEU A 97 -8.00 27.89 4.71
C LEU A 97 -9.23 26.96 4.58
N GLY A 98 -9.25 26.08 3.58
CA GLY A 98 -10.26 25.04 3.44
C GLY A 98 -10.16 24.01 4.55
N VAL A 99 -11.30 23.45 4.97
CA VAL A 99 -11.36 22.49 6.08
C VAL A 99 -12.10 21.23 5.63
N PHE A 100 -11.46 20.07 5.77
CA PHE A 100 -12.10 18.77 5.67
C PHE A 100 -11.91 18.00 6.98
N ARG A 101 -12.98 17.73 7.73
CA ARG A 101 -12.83 17.11 9.05
C ARG A 101 -13.96 16.19 9.50
N ALA A 102 -13.63 15.28 10.41
CA ALA A 102 -14.61 14.76 11.36
C ALA A 102 -14.71 15.78 12.51
N PRO A 103 -15.82 16.50 12.66
CA PRO A 103 -15.95 17.48 13.73
C PRO A 103 -15.96 16.77 15.08
N THR A 104 -15.25 17.31 16.07
CA THR A 104 -15.18 16.79 17.44
C THR A 104 -15.08 17.94 18.45
N ARG A 105 -15.48 17.71 19.71
CA ARG A 105 -15.15 18.60 20.84
C ARG A 105 -14.14 17.87 21.74
N ASN A 106 -13.17 18.62 22.26
CA ASN A 106 -12.01 18.15 23.00
C ASN A 106 -12.31 17.04 24.03
N PRO A 107 -11.44 16.02 24.20
CA PRO A 107 -11.71 14.83 24.99
C PRO A 107 -11.50 15.10 26.48
N ALA A 108 -12.60 15.25 27.22
CA ALA A 108 -12.61 15.15 28.67
C ALA A 108 -13.72 14.17 29.07
N GLY A 109 -13.47 12.87 28.91
CA GLY A 109 -14.39 11.80 29.29
C GLY A 109 -14.28 10.55 28.41
N ALA A 110 -14.55 9.38 28.97
CA ALA A 110 -14.67 8.14 28.21
C ALA A 110 -15.94 8.21 27.34
N ALA A 111 -15.80 8.01 26.03
CA ALA A 111 -16.96 7.87 25.16
C ALA A 111 -17.58 6.48 25.32
N ASN A 112 -18.91 6.41 25.23
CA ASN A 112 -19.67 5.16 25.40
C ASN A 112 -19.79 4.35 24.10
N SER A 113 -19.48 4.96 22.95
CA SER A 113 -19.59 4.38 21.62
C SER A 113 -18.64 5.07 20.63
N PHE A 114 -18.42 4.44 19.47
CA PHE A 114 -17.57 4.96 18.39
C PHE A 114 -18.28 4.85 17.04
N VAL A 115 -18.23 5.90 16.22
CA VAL A 115 -18.78 5.99 14.87
C VAL A 115 -17.62 6.22 13.89
N GLU A 116 -17.44 5.28 12.97
CA GLU A 116 -16.44 5.38 11.91
C GLU A 116 -17.10 5.83 10.60
N HIS A 117 -16.81 7.06 10.19
CA HIS A 117 -17.20 7.60 8.89
C HIS A 117 -16.30 7.07 7.77
N LEU A 118 -16.78 7.12 6.53
CA LEU A 118 -16.09 6.54 5.39
C LEU A 118 -15.60 7.61 4.42
N PHE A 119 -14.32 7.59 4.07
CA PHE A 119 -13.77 8.42 3.01
C PHE A 119 -13.01 7.54 2.03
N THR A 120 -13.52 7.39 0.81
CA THR A 120 -12.81 6.69 -0.27
C THR A 120 -12.31 7.68 -1.29
N ILE A 121 -11.02 7.58 -1.64
CA ILE A 121 -10.40 8.37 -2.70
C ILE A 121 -9.72 7.46 -3.72
N LYS A 122 -9.92 7.75 -5.01
CA LYS A 122 -9.32 6.99 -6.12
C LYS A 122 -8.26 7.76 -6.88
N GLY A 123 -8.31 9.09 -6.89
CA GLY A 123 -7.27 9.97 -7.45
C GLY A 123 -6.29 10.47 -6.39
N ASN A 124 -5.81 11.70 -6.56
CA ASN A 124 -4.78 12.34 -5.75
C ASN A 124 -5.38 13.12 -4.57
N LEU A 125 -4.63 13.22 -3.47
CA LEU A 125 -4.97 14.05 -2.31
C LEU A 125 -3.96 15.17 -2.18
N THR A 126 -4.42 16.42 -2.26
CA THR A 126 -3.60 17.60 -2.02
C THR A 126 -4.20 18.44 -0.91
N VAL A 127 -3.38 18.78 0.08
CA VAL A 127 -3.69 19.82 1.07
C VAL A 127 -2.70 20.96 0.86
N GLU A 128 -3.23 22.14 0.53
CA GLU A 128 -2.42 23.33 0.32
C GLU A 128 -1.96 23.93 1.65
N ALA A 129 -0.96 24.81 1.61
CA ALA A 129 -0.51 25.57 2.77
C ALA A 129 -1.70 26.24 3.46
N THR A 130 -1.80 26.10 4.80
CA THR A 130 -2.91 26.57 5.65
C THR A 130 -4.26 25.87 5.46
N GLY A 131 -4.37 24.90 4.54
CA GLY A 131 -5.51 23.98 4.48
C GLY A 131 -5.51 23.03 5.68
N THR A 132 -6.69 22.51 6.03
CA THR A 132 -6.88 21.62 7.17
C THR A 132 -7.55 20.33 6.76
N LEU A 133 -6.90 19.20 7.04
CA LEU A 133 -7.50 17.86 7.00
C LEU A 133 -7.42 17.27 8.41
N ASP A 134 -8.55 17.07 9.09
CA ASP A 134 -8.55 16.56 10.47
C ASP A 134 -9.57 15.43 10.64
N PHE A 135 -9.07 14.20 10.59
CA PHE A 135 -9.89 13.01 10.78
C PHE A 135 -9.68 12.33 12.13
N ARG A 136 -9.06 13.01 13.10
CA ARG A 136 -8.81 12.43 14.42
C ARG A 136 -10.08 11.98 15.12
N GLY A 137 -9.90 10.98 16.00
CA GLY A 137 -10.93 10.55 16.93
C GLY A 137 -11.22 11.60 17.99
N GLY A 138 -12.49 11.92 18.23
CA GLY A 138 -12.89 12.80 19.34
C GLY A 138 -14.37 12.71 19.67
N SER A 139 -14.77 13.13 20.88
CA SER A 139 -16.14 12.99 21.38
C SER A 139 -17.01 14.21 21.06
N ASN A 140 -18.32 13.99 20.97
CA ASN A 140 -19.32 15.07 20.96
C ASN A 140 -19.98 15.22 22.34
N SER A 141 -20.93 16.15 22.49
CA SER A 141 -21.68 16.38 23.74
C SER A 141 -22.51 15.19 24.23
N SER A 142 -22.74 14.17 23.40
CA SER A 142 -23.44 12.93 23.76
C SER A 142 -22.50 11.82 24.25
N GLY A 143 -21.18 12.04 24.23
CA GLY A 143 -20.19 11.03 24.59
C GLY A 143 -19.98 9.96 23.50
N THR A 144 -20.34 10.22 22.25
CA THR A 144 -20.00 9.37 21.10
C THR A 144 -18.71 9.87 20.47
N ALA A 145 -17.74 8.99 20.21
CA ALA A 145 -16.52 9.32 19.51
C ALA A 145 -16.67 9.15 17.99
N HIS A 146 -16.13 10.08 17.21
CA HIS A 146 -16.20 10.07 15.74
C HIS A 146 -14.81 9.98 15.13
N GLY A 147 -14.66 9.18 14.07
CA GLY A 147 -13.42 9.04 13.31
C GLY A 147 -13.68 8.79 11.84
N VAL A 148 -12.64 8.81 11.00
CA VAL A 148 -12.76 8.50 9.56
C VAL A 148 -11.85 7.34 9.19
N LEU A 149 -12.41 6.36 8.49
CA LEU A 149 -11.68 5.37 7.71
C LEU A 149 -11.41 5.93 6.31
N THR A 150 -10.15 6.30 6.07
CA THR A 150 -9.69 6.72 4.74
C THR A 150 -9.25 5.51 3.93
N THR A 151 -9.86 5.28 2.78
CA THR A 151 -9.52 4.20 1.85
C THR A 151 -8.93 4.78 0.56
N PHE A 152 -7.66 4.48 0.31
CA PHE A 152 -7.01 4.73 -0.98
C PHE A 152 -7.29 3.55 -1.91
N ALA A 153 -8.15 3.76 -2.91
CA ALA A 153 -8.69 2.70 -3.76
C ALA A 153 -8.38 2.91 -5.25
N GLY A 154 -8.65 1.92 -6.08
CA GLY A 154 -8.58 2.01 -7.55
C GLY A 154 -7.29 1.45 -8.17
N THR A 155 -7.19 1.56 -9.49
CA THR A 155 -6.17 0.88 -10.32
C THR A 155 -5.07 1.81 -10.85
N THR A 156 -5.15 3.11 -10.54
CA THR A 156 -4.13 4.12 -10.88
C THR A 156 -3.38 4.55 -9.63
N ASN A 157 -2.20 5.16 -9.73
CA ASN A 157 -1.53 5.67 -8.54
C ASN A 157 -2.35 6.79 -7.87
N THR A 158 -2.21 6.90 -6.54
CA THR A 158 -2.67 8.05 -5.77
C THR A 158 -1.43 8.79 -5.26
N GLU A 159 -1.23 10.02 -5.71
CA GLU A 159 -0.23 10.91 -5.13
C GLU A 159 -0.84 11.70 -3.97
N ILE A 160 -0.09 11.81 -2.88
CA ILE A 160 -0.48 12.54 -1.69
C ILE A 160 0.53 13.65 -1.44
N SER A 161 0.05 14.89 -1.40
CA SER A 161 0.82 16.08 -1.08
C SER A 161 0.27 16.73 0.18
N LEU A 162 1.00 16.53 1.27
CA LEU A 162 0.73 17.06 2.61
C LEU A 162 1.76 18.15 2.95
N GLN A 163 1.39 19.07 3.83
CA GLN A 163 2.25 20.13 4.37
C GLN A 163 2.89 19.74 5.70
N ASN A 164 2.34 18.72 6.38
CA ASN A 164 2.71 18.42 7.75
C ASN A 164 4.07 17.71 7.84
N SER A 165 5.03 18.34 8.51
CA SER A 165 6.36 17.76 8.74
C SER A 165 6.50 17.13 10.13
N THR A 166 5.56 17.37 11.06
CA THR A 166 5.64 16.87 12.44
C THR A 166 4.30 16.36 12.93
N TYR A 167 4.30 15.34 13.77
CA TYR A 167 3.06 14.99 14.46
C TYR A 167 2.66 16.09 15.45
N LYS A 168 1.35 16.37 15.54
CA LYS A 168 0.79 17.37 16.45
C LYS A 168 -0.19 16.70 17.40
N SER A 169 0.27 16.25 18.58
CA SER A 169 -0.64 15.78 19.64
C SER A 169 -1.48 16.95 20.13
N SER A 170 -2.80 16.89 19.96
CA SER A 170 -3.72 17.87 20.52
C SER A 170 -3.78 17.77 22.03
N THR A 171 -2.99 18.59 22.73
CA THR A 171 -3.27 18.96 24.12
C THR A 171 -3.37 20.47 24.34
N SER A 172 -3.08 21.31 23.34
CA SER A 172 -3.31 22.75 23.46
C SER A 172 -3.52 23.43 22.10
N GLY A 173 -4.66 24.14 21.99
CA GLY A 173 -4.83 25.36 21.17
C GLY A 173 -4.46 25.32 19.68
N SER A 174 -5.49 25.46 18.84
CA SER A 174 -5.45 26.11 17.51
C SER A 174 -4.59 25.52 16.38
N ASN A 175 -4.03 24.32 16.49
CA ASN A 175 -3.26 23.71 15.39
C ASN A 175 -3.84 22.36 14.96
N TYR A 176 -4.88 22.39 14.13
CA TYR A 176 -5.34 21.23 13.36
C TYR A 176 -4.21 20.80 12.39
N GLY A 177 -3.76 19.55 12.47
CA GLY A 177 -2.77 18.97 11.55
C GLY A 177 -3.44 18.01 10.59
N GLU A 178 -2.83 17.77 9.42
CA GLU A 178 -3.22 16.74 8.44
C GLU A 178 -3.16 15.33 9.05
N GLU A 179 -4.20 14.98 9.79
CA GLU A 179 -4.21 13.82 10.68
C GLU A 179 -5.29 12.83 10.26
N PHE A 180 -4.90 11.56 10.21
CA PHE A 180 -5.78 10.46 9.86
C PHE A 180 -6.16 9.66 11.12
N ASN A 181 -7.31 9.00 11.10
CA ASN A 181 -7.67 8.04 12.13
C ASN A 181 -7.36 6.61 11.66
N SER A 182 -8.23 6.04 10.82
CA SER A 182 -8.03 4.72 10.21
C SER A 182 -7.65 4.89 8.73
N VAL A 183 -6.77 4.02 8.22
CA VAL A 183 -6.32 4.06 6.82
C VAL A 183 -6.34 2.67 6.21
N THR A 184 -6.86 2.55 5.00
CA THR A 184 -6.76 1.34 4.19
C THR A 184 -6.12 1.66 2.86
N VAL A 185 -5.12 0.87 2.48
CA VAL A 185 -4.54 0.88 1.14
C VAL A 185 -5.08 -0.33 0.39
N ASN A 186 -5.86 -0.07 -0.65
CA ASN A 186 -6.48 -1.07 -1.50
C ASN A 186 -6.35 -0.68 -2.98
N LYS A 187 -5.10 -0.58 -3.43
CA LYS A 187 -4.76 -0.27 -4.83
C LYS A 187 -4.52 -1.58 -5.59
N THR A 188 -5.32 -1.82 -6.62
CA THR A 188 -5.24 -3.03 -7.44
C THR A 188 -4.46 -2.75 -8.74
N GLY A 189 -4.15 -3.79 -9.52
CA GLY A 189 -3.46 -3.62 -10.81
C GLY A 189 -2.01 -3.11 -10.72
N GLY A 190 -1.36 -3.24 -9.56
CA GLY A 190 0.01 -2.78 -9.34
C GLY A 190 0.15 -1.30 -8.99
N ALA A 191 -0.97 -0.58 -8.87
CA ALA A 191 -0.98 0.80 -8.42
C ALA A 191 -0.48 0.97 -6.98
N LYS A 192 -0.04 2.19 -6.68
CA LYS A 192 0.55 2.58 -5.41
C LYS A 192 -0.11 3.82 -4.82
N VAL A 193 0.09 4.00 -3.52
CA VAL A 193 -0.04 5.31 -2.86
C VAL A 193 1.36 5.91 -2.76
N ILE A 194 1.54 7.15 -3.20
CA ILE A 194 2.83 7.84 -3.23
C ILE A 194 2.73 9.08 -2.35
N LEU A 195 3.34 9.06 -1.18
CA LEU A 195 3.46 10.22 -0.31
C LEU A 195 4.63 11.09 -0.79
N LYS A 196 4.29 12.16 -1.51
CA LYS A 196 5.22 13.07 -2.21
C LYS A 196 5.86 14.07 -1.26
N THR A 197 5.05 14.65 -0.39
CA THR A 197 5.45 15.65 0.60
C THR A 197 4.69 15.46 1.90
N GLY A 198 5.28 15.94 3.00
CA GLY A 198 4.70 15.82 4.32
C GLY A 198 4.66 14.38 4.84
N ASN A 199 4.08 14.22 6.02
CA ASN A 199 3.94 12.96 6.72
C ASN A 199 2.47 12.60 6.84
N LEU A 200 2.17 11.32 6.63
CA LEU A 200 0.85 10.79 6.91
C LEU A 200 0.93 10.06 8.26
N TYR A 201 0.27 10.63 9.27
CA TYR A 201 0.15 10.01 10.59
C TYR A 201 -1.29 9.54 10.81
N ALA A 202 -1.44 8.28 11.20
CA ALA A 202 -2.73 7.72 11.57
C ALA A 202 -2.73 7.20 13.02
N SER A 203 -3.94 6.94 13.55
CA SER A 203 -4.23 6.44 14.90
C SER A 203 -3.84 7.36 16.08
N ASN A 204 -4.19 8.65 15.97
CA ASN A 204 -4.05 9.59 17.08
C ASN A 204 -5.09 9.30 18.19
N ASN A 205 -4.60 8.90 19.37
CA ASN A 205 -5.21 9.04 20.70
C ASN A 205 -6.73 8.79 20.83
N SER A 206 -7.31 7.85 20.08
CA SER A 206 -8.66 7.39 20.35
C SER A 206 -8.55 6.24 21.36
N SER A 207 -8.77 6.54 22.63
CA SER A 207 -9.05 5.56 23.69
C SER A 207 -10.36 4.79 23.44
N VAL A 208 -11.01 5.02 22.30
CA VAL A 208 -12.34 4.57 21.92
C VAL A 208 -12.35 4.25 20.43
N GLY A 209 -12.65 3.00 20.07
CA GLY A 209 -12.64 2.50 18.68
C GLY A 209 -11.31 1.86 18.27
N ALA A 210 -11.38 0.71 17.60
CA ALA A 210 -10.22 0.07 17.01
C ALA A 210 -9.78 0.90 15.81
N THR A 211 -8.77 1.76 15.98
CA THR A 211 -8.08 2.35 14.82
C THR A 211 -7.44 1.23 14.05
N VAL A 212 -7.84 1.02 12.80
CA VAL A 212 -7.28 -0.05 11.98
C VAL A 212 -6.50 0.57 10.85
N TRP A 213 -5.34 -0.01 10.61
CA TRP A 213 -4.61 0.25 9.40
C TRP A 213 -4.31 -1.04 8.67
N THR A 214 -4.79 -1.08 7.43
CA THR A 214 -4.83 -2.27 6.60
C THR A 214 -4.07 -2.03 5.30
N LEU A 215 -3.00 -2.79 5.11
CA LEU A 215 -2.28 -2.93 3.85
C LEU A 215 -2.87 -4.13 3.08
N THR A 216 -3.99 -3.89 2.38
CA THR A 216 -4.73 -4.94 1.68
C THR A 216 -4.06 -5.30 0.35
N SER A 217 -3.88 -4.29 -0.50
CA SER A 217 -3.29 -4.42 -1.83
C SER A 217 -2.68 -3.09 -2.27
N GLY A 218 -1.59 -3.14 -3.02
CA GLY A 218 -0.86 -1.96 -3.47
C GLY A 218 0.24 -1.55 -2.51
N LYS A 219 1.33 -1.01 -3.08
CA LYS A 219 2.49 -0.55 -2.31
C LYS A 219 2.26 0.89 -1.85
N VAL A 220 2.93 1.26 -0.75
CA VAL A 220 3.03 2.66 -0.32
C VAL A 220 4.46 3.11 -0.53
N GLU A 221 4.65 4.20 -1.26
CA GLU A 221 5.94 4.82 -1.52
C GLU A 221 6.03 6.12 -0.74
N THR A 222 7.15 6.36 -0.04
CA THR A 222 7.39 7.65 0.62
C THR A 222 8.61 8.31 -0.02
N VAL A 223 8.46 9.56 -0.46
CA VAL A 223 9.51 10.31 -1.14
C VAL A 223 10.30 11.16 -0.15
N GLY A 224 11.62 11.22 -0.32
CA GLY A 224 12.48 12.08 0.51
C GLY A 224 12.41 11.72 2.00
N SER A 225 12.05 12.72 2.83
CA SER A 225 11.90 12.60 4.28
C SER A 225 10.48 12.26 4.73
N SER A 226 9.53 12.04 3.81
CA SER A 226 8.16 11.69 4.15
C SER A 226 8.09 10.37 4.92
N ILE A 227 7.20 10.33 5.91
CA ILE A 227 6.94 9.18 6.78
C ILE A 227 5.48 8.77 6.64
N PHE A 228 5.28 7.47 6.45
CA PHE A 228 3.98 6.82 6.58
C PHE A 228 3.91 6.20 7.99
N GLY A 229 3.29 6.89 8.95
CA GLY A 229 3.47 6.64 10.40
C GLY A 229 2.23 6.16 11.15
N PHE A 230 2.32 4.98 11.75
CA PHE A 230 1.29 4.24 12.52
C PHE A 230 1.50 4.39 14.01
N LEU A 231 0.81 5.33 14.64
CA LEU A 231 1.09 5.71 16.02
C LEU A 231 0.47 4.79 17.09
N SER A 232 -0.45 3.89 16.70
CA SER A 232 -1.08 2.96 17.60
C SER A 232 -0.03 2.08 18.27
N THR A 233 -0.11 2.04 19.59
CA THR A 233 0.73 1.18 20.42
C THR A 233 0.23 -0.27 20.41
N SER A 234 -0.94 -0.56 19.85
CA SER A 234 -1.40 -1.94 19.65
C SER A 234 -0.84 -2.55 18.37
N SER A 235 -0.40 -3.81 18.44
CA SER A 235 0.02 -4.57 17.26
C SER A 235 -1.18 -5.10 16.46
N SER A 236 -2.32 -5.38 17.11
CA SER A 236 -3.55 -5.88 16.46
C SER A 236 -4.16 -4.89 15.46
N ASN A 237 -3.86 -3.61 15.64
CA ASN A 237 -4.39 -2.51 14.83
C ASN A 237 -3.64 -2.33 13.50
N PHE A 238 -2.56 -3.07 13.29
CA PHE A 238 -1.80 -3.09 12.05
C PHE A 238 -2.01 -4.44 11.38
N THR A 239 -2.65 -4.44 10.22
CA THR A 239 -2.87 -5.67 9.45
C THR A 239 -2.36 -5.52 8.02
N GLY A 240 -2.03 -6.66 7.40
CA GLY A 240 -1.40 -6.69 6.09
C GLY A 240 0.12 -6.75 6.14
N GLY A 241 0.77 -6.38 5.04
CA GLY A 241 2.19 -6.64 4.83
C GLY A 241 2.42 -7.97 4.11
N SER A 242 2.28 -7.95 2.79
CA SER A 242 2.50 -9.08 1.88
C SER A 242 3.35 -8.65 0.69
N LYS A 243 3.73 -9.58 -0.19
CA LYS A 243 4.41 -9.24 -1.46
C LYS A 243 3.64 -8.24 -2.32
N ASN A 244 2.32 -8.18 -2.15
CA ASN A 244 1.43 -7.29 -2.89
C ASN A 244 1.12 -5.98 -2.15
N SER A 245 1.51 -5.84 -0.87
CA SER A 245 1.23 -4.64 -0.09
C SER A 245 2.26 -4.43 1.02
N TYR A 246 3.16 -3.49 0.80
CA TYR A 246 4.26 -3.12 1.71
C TYR A 246 4.74 -1.69 1.42
N VAL A 247 5.59 -1.15 2.28
CA VAL A 247 6.12 0.21 2.16
C VAL A 247 7.49 0.20 1.47
N THR A 248 7.60 0.87 0.31
CA THR A 248 8.85 1.20 -0.36
C THR A 248 9.28 2.60 0.05
N GLY A 249 9.89 2.71 1.24
CA GLY A 249 10.14 3.99 1.88
C GLY A 249 10.23 3.89 3.41
N THR A 250 9.94 4.99 4.10
CA THR A 250 10.01 5.11 5.56
C THR A 250 8.65 4.80 6.19
N LEU A 251 8.59 3.70 6.94
CA LEU A 251 7.44 3.30 7.74
C LEU A 251 7.70 3.63 9.21
N GLY A 252 6.81 4.40 9.84
CA GLY A 252 6.83 4.69 11.27
C GLY A 252 5.86 3.82 12.06
N ARG A 253 6.25 3.33 13.24
CA ARG A 253 5.40 2.59 14.18
C ARG A 253 5.55 3.13 15.60
N GLY A 254 4.42 3.43 16.25
CA GLY A 254 4.33 3.88 17.63
C GLY A 254 4.72 2.77 18.61
N LEU A 255 5.29 3.15 19.75
CA LEU A 255 5.77 2.24 20.79
C LEU A 255 4.92 2.34 22.05
N SER A 256 4.78 1.24 22.80
CA SER A 256 4.08 1.31 24.08
C SER A 256 4.99 1.91 25.16
N ASN A 257 4.34 2.50 26.15
CA ASN A 257 4.91 3.20 27.29
C ASN A 257 4.86 2.34 28.58
N GLY A 258 4.80 1.02 28.42
CA GLY A 258 4.66 0.06 29.53
C GLY A 258 5.99 -0.45 30.11
N GLY A 259 7.13 0.15 29.73
CA GLY A 259 8.47 -0.25 30.20
C GLY A 259 8.96 -1.63 29.73
N GLY A 260 8.09 -2.48 29.20
CA GLY A 260 8.43 -3.77 28.61
C GLY A 260 8.82 -3.66 27.14
N SER A 261 9.60 -4.64 26.68
CA SER A 261 9.95 -4.78 25.26
C SER A 261 8.71 -5.02 24.40
N VAL A 262 8.56 -4.24 23.34
CA VAL A 262 7.54 -4.47 22.32
C VAL A 262 8.20 -4.86 21.02
N ARG A 263 7.78 -6.00 20.46
CA ARG A 263 8.19 -6.43 19.13
C ARG A 263 7.30 -5.81 18.06
N ARG A 264 7.88 -5.00 17.19
CA ARG A 264 7.20 -4.33 16.08
C ARG A 264 7.63 -4.93 14.75
N LYS A 265 6.66 -5.41 13.97
CA LYS A 265 6.84 -5.80 12.57
C LYS A 265 6.73 -4.57 11.68
N PHE A 266 7.65 -4.45 10.73
CA PHE A 266 7.66 -3.43 9.68
C PHE A 266 7.65 -4.13 8.31
N PRO A 267 6.50 -4.15 7.61
CA PRO A 267 6.44 -4.59 6.22
C PRO A 267 6.97 -3.51 5.28
N VAL A 268 8.28 -3.32 5.35
CA VAL A 268 9.05 -2.52 4.41
C VAL A 268 9.66 -3.41 3.33
N GLY A 269 10.12 -2.81 2.26
CA GLY A 269 10.85 -3.49 1.20
C GLY A 269 11.37 -2.50 0.17
N ASP A 270 11.87 -3.04 -0.93
CA ASP A 270 12.33 -2.29 -2.07
C ASP A 270 11.58 -2.71 -3.35
N ASN A 271 12.07 -2.34 -4.52
CA ASN A 271 11.43 -2.71 -5.78
C ASN A 271 11.47 -4.22 -6.05
N ALA A 272 12.45 -4.95 -5.52
CA ALA A 272 12.59 -6.39 -5.69
C ALA A 272 11.64 -7.18 -4.78
N GLY A 273 11.26 -6.64 -3.62
CA GLY A 273 10.17 -7.21 -2.84
C GLY A 273 10.07 -6.73 -1.40
N ILE A 274 9.06 -7.24 -0.70
CA ILE A 274 8.89 -7.04 0.74
C ILE A 274 10.01 -7.75 1.50
N ARG A 275 10.66 -7.07 2.44
CA ARG A 275 11.63 -7.68 3.35
C ARG A 275 11.33 -7.22 4.77
N ASN A 276 10.41 -7.95 5.40
CA ASN A 276 9.95 -7.65 6.75
C ASN A 276 11.12 -7.57 7.73
N ILE A 277 11.06 -6.61 8.65
CA ILE A 277 11.92 -6.60 9.82
C ILE A 277 11.08 -6.55 11.08
N VAL A 278 11.52 -7.28 12.11
CA VAL A 278 10.91 -7.27 13.43
C VAL A 278 11.93 -6.74 14.42
N ILE A 279 11.57 -5.70 15.14
CA ILE A 279 12.45 -5.04 16.11
C ILE A 279 11.79 -5.09 17.47
N GLY A 280 12.50 -5.61 18.48
CA GLY A 280 12.14 -5.45 19.88
C GLY A 280 12.73 -4.15 20.42
N VAL A 281 11.88 -3.35 21.04
CA VAL A 281 12.25 -2.02 21.53
C VAL A 281 11.55 -1.73 22.84
N VAL A 282 12.30 -1.10 23.74
CA VAL A 282 11.85 -0.60 25.04
C VAL A 282 11.84 0.92 24.97
N ALA A 283 10.66 1.51 25.13
CA ALA A 283 10.53 2.94 25.36
C ALA A 283 10.57 3.21 26.88
N PRO A 284 11.47 4.07 27.37
CA PRO A 284 11.55 4.37 28.79
C PRO A 284 10.47 5.37 29.23
N GLY A 285 10.02 5.22 30.47
CA GLY A 285 9.01 6.10 31.08
C GLY A 285 7.58 5.80 30.65
N ASN A 286 6.65 6.66 31.10
CA ASN A 286 5.21 6.45 30.94
C ASN A 286 4.58 7.35 29.86
N SER A 287 5.38 8.15 29.15
CA SER A 287 4.92 9.12 28.15
C SER A 287 4.55 8.46 26.82
N THR A 288 3.57 9.01 26.11
CA THR A 288 3.24 8.60 24.73
C THR A 288 4.08 9.38 23.71
N GLY A 289 3.97 9.04 22.42
CA GLY A 289 4.64 9.78 21.33
C GLY A 289 5.93 9.14 20.81
N HIS A 290 6.36 8.02 21.38
CA HIS A 290 7.50 7.28 20.87
C HIS A 290 7.20 6.64 19.51
N MET A 291 7.98 6.96 18.47
CA MET A 291 7.89 6.31 17.16
C MET A 291 9.25 5.82 16.68
N LEU A 292 9.29 4.55 16.29
CA LEU A 292 10.41 3.97 15.57
C LEU A 292 10.09 4.01 14.07
N THR A 293 11.05 4.46 13.27
CA THR A 293 10.94 4.49 11.81
C THR A 293 11.92 3.51 11.20
N VAL A 294 11.51 2.85 10.13
CA VAL A 294 12.31 1.88 9.39
C VAL A 294 12.20 2.17 7.90
N LYS A 295 13.34 2.17 7.21
CA LYS A 295 13.43 2.20 5.75
C LYS A 295 14.31 1.07 5.25
N CYS A 296 13.80 0.27 4.31
CA CYS A 296 14.62 -0.65 3.54
C CYS A 296 15.35 0.15 2.45
N ILE A 297 16.66 -0.04 2.34
CA ILE A 297 17.54 0.66 1.41
C ILE A 297 18.17 -0.39 0.51
N THR A 298 17.93 -0.27 -0.80
CA THR A 298 18.59 -1.09 -1.81
C THR A 298 20.05 -0.67 -1.98
N GLY A 299 20.92 -1.66 -2.13
CA GLY A 299 22.33 -1.48 -2.41
C GLY A 299 23.24 -1.97 -1.29
N ASN A 300 24.52 -1.65 -1.46
CA ASN A 300 25.58 -2.24 -0.65
C ASN A 300 25.65 -1.63 0.76
N ALA A 301 25.44 -2.47 1.77
CA ALA A 301 25.57 -2.09 3.17
C ALA A 301 27.02 -1.82 3.56
N ASN A 302 27.98 -2.51 2.93
CA ASN A 302 29.41 -2.30 3.11
C ASN A 302 29.86 -1.04 2.35
N ASN A 303 30.44 -0.08 3.08
CA ASN A 303 30.98 1.16 2.56
C ASN A 303 32.47 1.33 2.92
N SER A 304 33.26 0.25 2.74
CA SER A 304 34.62 0.11 3.28
C SER A 304 34.63 -0.11 4.79
N SER A 305 33.70 -0.93 5.26
CA SER A 305 33.43 -1.18 6.66
C SER A 305 34.43 -2.15 7.30
N LYS A 306 34.58 -2.03 8.62
CA LYS A 306 35.23 -3.06 9.47
C LYS A 306 34.17 -4.02 10.03
N PHE A 307 34.55 -5.27 10.22
CA PHE A 307 33.67 -6.32 10.72
C PHE A 307 34.14 -6.83 12.08
N VAL A 308 33.21 -6.90 13.04
CA VAL A 308 33.45 -7.43 14.40
C VAL A 308 32.28 -8.32 14.82
N GLY A 309 32.43 -9.10 15.89
CA GLY A 309 31.37 -9.99 16.36
C GLY A 309 31.19 -11.26 15.50
N GLY A 310 32.30 -11.78 14.94
CA GLY A 310 32.32 -13.09 14.27
C GLY A 310 31.74 -13.09 12.85
N ILE A 311 31.66 -11.94 12.19
CA ILE A 311 31.22 -11.80 10.80
C ILE A 311 32.37 -11.30 9.91
N ASP A 312 32.29 -11.56 8.61
CA ASP A 312 33.24 -11.05 7.60
C ASP A 312 32.59 -10.34 6.41
N LYS A 313 31.25 -10.35 6.36
CA LYS A 313 30.48 -9.74 5.28
C LYS A 313 29.10 -9.30 5.76
N VAL A 314 28.58 -8.23 5.14
CA VAL A 314 27.20 -7.78 5.23
C VAL A 314 26.58 -7.71 3.83
N SER A 315 25.25 -7.66 3.78
CA SER A 315 24.45 -7.57 2.55
C SER A 315 24.94 -6.49 1.58
N GLU A 316 25.19 -6.90 0.34
CA GLU A 316 25.44 -6.01 -0.80
C GLU A 316 24.14 -5.70 -1.57
N VAL A 317 23.02 -6.32 -1.18
CA VAL A 317 21.71 -6.23 -1.84
C VAL A 317 20.86 -5.14 -1.24
N ARG A 318 20.78 -5.12 0.09
CA ARG A 318 19.93 -4.22 0.86
C ARG A 318 20.30 -4.18 2.34
N TYR A 319 19.95 -3.08 2.98
CA TYR A 319 20.07 -2.87 4.42
C TYR A 319 18.93 -1.99 4.92
N TYR A 320 18.87 -1.75 6.22
CA TYR A 320 17.80 -0.99 6.85
C TYR A 320 18.36 0.18 7.61
N ALA A 321 17.73 1.34 7.46
CA ALA A 321 17.90 2.46 8.39
C ALA A 321 16.79 2.41 9.43
N VAL A 322 17.17 2.51 10.70
CA VAL A 322 16.25 2.54 11.85
C VAL A 322 16.53 3.79 12.67
N SER A 323 15.50 4.60 12.87
CA SER A 323 15.62 5.89 13.58
C SER A 323 14.49 6.06 14.58
N TYR A 324 14.74 6.82 15.64
CA TYR A 324 13.76 7.17 16.66
C TYR A 324 13.36 8.64 16.56
N THR A 325 12.06 8.92 16.75
CA THR A 325 11.52 10.28 16.89
C THR A 325 10.43 10.31 17.96
N ARG A 326 10.34 11.45 18.67
CA ARG A 326 9.30 11.71 19.67
C ARG A 326 7.95 12.12 19.08
N SER A 327 7.82 12.08 17.75
CA SER A 327 6.61 12.50 17.04
C SER A 327 6.08 13.82 17.60
N GLY A 328 6.90 14.86 17.78
CA GLY A 328 6.44 16.16 18.30
C GLY A 328 5.97 16.21 19.77
N VAL A 329 6.08 15.13 20.55
CA VAL A 329 5.71 15.09 21.98
C VAL A 329 6.95 15.36 22.84
N SER A 330 7.07 16.57 23.39
CA SER A 330 8.26 16.99 24.15
C SER A 330 8.48 16.20 25.46
N SER A 331 7.42 15.65 26.04
CA SER A 331 7.47 14.83 27.26
C SER A 331 7.89 13.37 27.02
N ALA A 332 7.99 12.92 25.77
CA ALA A 332 8.54 11.62 25.44
C ALA A 332 10.06 11.61 25.71
N ALA A 333 10.58 10.45 26.11
CA ALA A 333 12.02 10.28 26.35
C ALA A 333 12.86 10.60 25.10
N THR A 334 14.08 11.09 25.29
CA THR A 334 14.98 11.49 24.20
C THR A 334 15.67 10.32 23.52
N SER A 335 15.49 9.09 24.02
CA SER A 335 16.04 7.89 23.42
C SER A 335 15.17 6.66 23.71
N VAL A 336 15.40 5.60 22.93
CA VAL A 336 14.80 4.27 23.10
C VAL A 336 15.87 3.20 23.05
N THR A 337 15.58 2.03 23.60
CA THR A 337 16.53 0.92 23.65
C THR A 337 16.04 -0.22 22.78
N LEU A 338 16.88 -0.67 21.86
CA LEU A 338 16.62 -1.79 20.97
C LEU A 338 17.27 -3.05 21.54
N ASP A 339 16.48 -4.11 21.71
CA ASP A 339 16.91 -5.33 22.43
C ASP A 339 16.94 -6.59 21.57
N SER A 340 16.31 -6.56 20.41
CA SER A 340 16.26 -7.71 19.51
C SER A 340 15.96 -7.28 18.08
N VAL A 341 16.53 -8.02 17.13
CA VAL A 341 16.34 -7.79 15.70
C VAL A 341 16.12 -9.12 15.00
N ALA A 342 15.13 -9.15 14.11
CA ALA A 342 14.98 -10.21 13.12
C ALA A 342 14.75 -9.61 11.74
N VAL A 343 15.52 -10.06 10.76
CA VAL A 343 15.52 -9.57 9.38
C VAL A 343 15.04 -10.67 8.44
N ALA A 344 14.17 -10.33 7.49
CA ALA A 344 13.77 -11.27 6.43
C ALA A 344 14.87 -11.49 5.40
N TYR A 345 14.88 -12.66 4.78
CA TYR A 345 15.78 -12.99 3.67
C TYR A 345 15.02 -13.70 2.54
N GLY A 346 15.44 -13.44 1.31
CA GLY A 346 14.93 -14.03 0.08
C GLY A 346 16.04 -14.66 -0.77
N THR A 347 15.65 -15.22 -1.91
CA THR A 347 16.60 -15.75 -2.91
C THR A 347 17.45 -14.65 -3.54
N ASP A 348 16.86 -13.48 -3.78
CA ASP A 348 17.55 -12.28 -4.30
C ASP A 348 18.59 -11.69 -3.33
N ASP A 349 18.56 -12.05 -2.04
CA ASP A 349 19.58 -11.74 -1.03
C ASP A 349 20.79 -12.69 -1.14
N GLY A 350 20.79 -13.63 -2.10
CA GLY A 350 21.83 -14.65 -2.24
C GLY A 350 21.82 -15.70 -1.14
N VAL A 351 20.71 -15.82 -0.39
CA VAL A 351 20.55 -16.77 0.71
C VAL A 351 19.99 -18.09 0.21
N LYS A 352 20.69 -19.20 0.51
CA LYS A 352 20.28 -20.57 0.16
C LYS A 352 19.67 -21.25 1.37
N ALA A 353 18.72 -22.18 1.15
CA ALA A 353 18.15 -23.00 2.21
C ALA A 353 19.17 -23.99 2.81
N GLY A 354 18.97 -24.38 4.06
CA GLY A 354 19.78 -25.35 4.79
C GLY A 354 21.09 -24.81 5.37
N ASN A 355 21.34 -23.51 5.26
CA ASN A 355 22.58 -22.88 5.71
C ASN A 355 22.48 -22.37 7.15
N ILE A 356 23.56 -22.51 7.93
CA ILE A 356 23.63 -22.09 9.35
C ILE A 356 24.54 -20.88 9.62
N ASN A 357 25.10 -20.29 8.57
CA ASN A 357 26.10 -19.21 8.59
C ASN A 357 25.49 -17.82 8.32
N LEU A 358 24.17 -17.73 8.12
CA LEU A 358 23.47 -16.45 8.02
C LEU A 358 23.39 -15.80 9.41
N ARG A 359 23.66 -14.50 9.48
CA ARG A 359 23.62 -13.68 10.68
C ARG A 359 22.85 -12.39 10.41
N VAL A 360 22.55 -11.68 11.49
CA VAL A 360 22.13 -10.27 11.46
C VAL A 360 23.28 -9.44 12.01
N ALA A 361 23.51 -8.26 11.44
CA ALA A 361 24.48 -7.30 11.95
C ALA A 361 23.84 -5.92 12.13
N TYR A 362 24.45 -5.13 12.99
CA TYR A 362 24.09 -3.74 13.19
C TYR A 362 25.32 -2.81 13.10
N SER A 363 25.06 -1.54 12.79
CA SER A 363 26.04 -0.46 12.84
C SER A 363 25.39 0.78 13.45
N THR A 364 26.12 1.45 14.35
CA THR A 364 25.71 2.70 15.01
C THR A 364 26.55 3.90 14.57
N ASP A 365 27.46 3.70 13.61
CA ASP A 365 28.51 4.65 13.21
C ASP A 365 28.53 4.88 11.70
N ASN A 366 27.33 4.98 11.12
CA ASN A 366 27.12 5.18 9.69
C ASN A 366 27.81 4.13 8.80
N ARG A 367 27.70 2.86 9.22
CA ARG A 367 28.19 1.66 8.52
C ARG A 367 29.71 1.53 8.53
N THR A 368 30.44 2.34 9.31
CA THR A 368 31.90 2.24 9.42
C THR A 368 32.32 0.93 10.09
N ILE A 369 31.59 0.50 11.13
CA ILE A 369 31.79 -0.78 11.82
C ILE A 369 30.46 -1.54 11.83
N TRP A 370 30.49 -2.79 11.39
CA TRP A 370 29.39 -3.74 11.54
C TRP A 370 29.70 -4.76 12.61
N THR A 371 28.78 -4.89 13.57
CA THR A 371 28.85 -5.86 14.66
C THR A 371 27.85 -6.96 14.41
N GLY A 372 28.33 -8.21 14.34
CA GLY A 372 27.50 -9.40 14.28
C GLY A 372 26.67 -9.58 15.55
N VAL A 373 25.37 -9.79 15.39
CA VAL A 373 24.48 -10.18 16.48
C VAL A 373 24.77 -11.64 16.84
N GLN A 374 24.96 -11.88 18.14
CA GLN A 374 25.18 -13.23 18.65
C GLN A 374 23.98 -14.14 18.38
N GLN A 375 24.28 -15.40 18.14
CA GLN A 375 23.29 -16.42 17.84
C GLN A 375 23.73 -17.74 18.48
N THR A 376 23.15 -18.02 19.64
CA THR A 376 23.45 -19.16 20.51
C THR A 376 23.04 -20.46 19.83
N ASN A 377 21.89 -20.44 19.14
CA ASN A 377 21.40 -21.58 18.37
C ASN A 377 21.54 -21.30 16.88
N PRO A 378 22.34 -22.09 16.13
CA PRO A 378 22.47 -21.94 14.69
C PRO A 378 21.09 -21.99 14.03
N TYR A 379 20.76 -20.97 13.25
CA TYR A 379 19.53 -20.95 12.47
C TYR A 379 19.79 -21.54 11.10
N ALA A 380 19.26 -22.75 10.85
CA ALA A 380 19.21 -23.30 9.51
C ALA A 380 18.20 -22.50 8.69
N THR A 381 18.69 -21.83 7.64
CA THR A 381 17.85 -21.12 6.70
C THR A 381 16.82 -22.07 6.10
N LYS A 382 15.58 -21.61 6.03
CA LYS A 382 14.50 -22.35 5.37
C LYS A 382 14.51 -21.99 3.89
N THR A 383 13.70 -22.69 3.09
CA THR A 383 13.37 -22.24 1.74
C THR A 383 12.97 -20.77 1.80
N PRO A 384 13.71 -19.87 1.12
CA PRO A 384 13.42 -18.45 1.19
C PRO A 384 12.00 -18.18 0.69
N GLY A 385 11.28 -17.34 1.42
CA GLY A 385 9.95 -16.88 1.08
C GLY A 385 9.81 -15.44 1.54
N ASP A 386 8.80 -14.73 1.04
CA ASP A 386 8.63 -13.28 1.22
C ASP A 386 8.63 -12.81 2.69
N THR A 387 8.43 -13.73 3.64
CA THR A 387 8.34 -13.43 5.08
C THR A 387 9.28 -14.28 5.94
N THR A 388 10.19 -15.05 5.34
CA THR A 388 11.10 -15.91 6.12
C THR A 388 12.13 -15.04 6.84
N ILE A 389 12.11 -15.07 8.18
CA ILE A 389 12.96 -14.23 9.04
C ILE A 389 14.08 -15.04 9.69
N VAL A 390 15.26 -14.43 9.78
CA VAL A 390 16.34 -14.84 10.68
C VAL A 390 16.36 -13.87 11.86
N GLY A 391 16.22 -14.40 13.06
CA GLY A 391 16.42 -13.65 14.30
C GLY A 391 17.84 -13.82 14.79
N GLY A 392 18.42 -12.75 15.35
CA GLY A 392 19.47 -12.91 16.35
C GLY A 392 18.87 -13.32 17.71
N ASP A 393 19.74 -13.65 18.66
CA ASP A 393 19.31 -13.71 20.06
C ASP A 393 18.92 -12.31 20.57
N VAL A 394 18.44 -12.25 21.82
CA VAL A 394 18.42 -10.98 22.56
C VAL A 394 19.82 -10.37 22.51
N LEU A 395 19.89 -9.08 22.15
CA LEU A 395 21.15 -8.34 22.11
C LEU A 395 21.76 -8.35 23.51
N ALA A 396 22.95 -8.96 23.64
CA ALA A 396 23.67 -9.03 24.91
C ALA A 396 23.93 -7.65 25.52
N ALA A 397 24.12 -6.64 24.66
CA ALA A 397 24.11 -5.23 25.01
C ALA A 397 23.03 -4.52 24.18
N PRO A 398 21.93 -4.06 24.79
CA PRO A 398 20.91 -3.32 24.09
C PRO A 398 21.45 -2.02 23.45
N ILE A 399 20.95 -1.67 22.28
CA ILE A 399 21.41 -0.51 21.51
C ILE A 399 20.54 0.70 21.86
N ASN A 400 21.14 1.77 22.36
CA ASN A 400 20.43 3.03 22.60
C ASN A 400 20.35 3.84 21.29
N ILE A 401 19.15 4.28 20.92
CA ILE A 401 18.91 5.14 19.76
C ILE A 401 18.37 6.46 20.27
N LYS A 402 19.15 7.54 20.17
CA LYS A 402 18.68 8.88 20.52
C LYS A 402 17.85 9.48 19.38
N GLU A 403 17.01 10.44 19.71
CA GLU A 403 16.29 11.18 18.69
C GLU A 403 17.25 11.83 17.68
N GLY A 404 16.95 11.66 16.40
CA GLY A 404 17.77 12.14 15.29
C GLY A 404 18.93 11.21 14.92
N GLU A 405 19.25 10.20 15.73
CA GLU A 405 20.22 9.17 15.36
C GLU A 405 19.58 8.10 14.48
N THR A 406 20.41 7.52 13.62
CA THR A 406 20.04 6.40 12.76
C THR A 406 21.05 5.29 12.95
N ILE A 407 20.54 4.10 13.25
CA ILE A 407 21.32 2.87 13.21
C ILE A 407 21.01 2.11 11.93
N TYR A 408 21.92 1.22 11.55
CA TYR A 408 21.77 0.39 10.36
C TYR A 408 21.73 -1.08 10.72
N LEU A 409 20.90 -1.84 10.01
CA LEU A 409 20.76 -3.29 10.17
C LEU A 409 20.94 -3.95 8.81
N ALA A 410 21.57 -5.12 8.78
CA ALA A 410 21.77 -5.88 7.55
C ALA A 410 21.83 -7.39 7.83
N LEU A 411 21.56 -8.19 6.80
CA LEU A 411 22.02 -9.59 6.79
C LEU A 411 23.54 -9.61 6.76
N ALA A 412 24.12 -10.61 7.41
CA ALA A 412 25.56 -10.79 7.54
C ALA A 412 25.94 -12.27 7.44
N ARG A 413 27.23 -12.53 7.30
CA ARG A 413 27.79 -13.88 7.16
C ARG A 413 28.85 -14.14 8.22
N VAL A 414 28.85 -15.35 8.77
CA VAL A 414 29.88 -15.83 9.70
C VAL A 414 31.27 -15.75 9.07
N SER A 415 32.24 -15.28 9.84
CA SER A 415 33.63 -15.15 9.43
C SER A 415 34.25 -16.48 8.98
N GLY A 416 34.94 -16.47 7.84
CA GLY A 416 35.64 -17.62 7.29
C GLY A 416 34.75 -18.60 6.52
N THR A 417 33.50 -18.22 6.24
CA THR A 417 32.55 -19.06 5.49
C THR A 417 32.30 -18.48 4.09
N THR A 418 31.79 -19.29 3.17
CA THR A 418 31.60 -18.87 1.76
C THR A 418 30.14 -18.91 1.30
N GLU A 419 29.28 -19.56 2.08
CA GLU A 419 27.85 -19.66 1.80
C GLU A 419 27.10 -18.35 2.11
N ASN A 420 25.93 -18.17 1.50
CA ASN A 420 25.21 -16.89 1.45
C ASN A 420 26.12 -15.80 0.91
N THR A 421 26.19 -15.68 -0.42
CA THR A 421 27.06 -14.68 -1.05
C THR A 421 26.76 -13.29 -0.53
N LEU A 422 25.49 -13.04 -0.13
CA LEU A 422 24.98 -11.74 0.26
C LEU A 422 25.29 -10.67 -0.79
N ALA A 423 25.61 -11.13 -2.00
CA ALA A 423 25.81 -10.33 -3.18
C ALA A 423 24.45 -10.21 -3.86
N VAL A 424 24.32 -9.23 -4.76
CA VAL A 424 23.19 -9.20 -5.68
C VAL A 424 23.10 -10.58 -6.32
N GLY A 425 22.02 -11.29 -6.03
CA GLY A 425 21.78 -12.59 -6.63
C GLY A 425 21.74 -12.40 -8.14
N THR A 426 22.79 -12.87 -8.84
CA THR A 426 22.73 -13.04 -10.30
C THR A 426 21.78 -14.17 -10.67
N ASP A 427 21.37 -14.99 -9.69
CA ASP A 427 20.26 -15.92 -9.80
C ASP A 427 18.93 -15.18 -9.54
N VAL A 428 18.69 -14.14 -10.35
CA VAL A 428 17.33 -13.99 -10.85
C VAL A 428 17.13 -15.30 -11.61
N GLU A 429 16.24 -16.19 -11.15
CA GLU A 429 15.47 -16.91 -12.18
C GLU A 429 14.84 -15.77 -12.97
N GLU A 430 15.53 -15.36 -14.04
CA GLU A 430 14.92 -14.50 -15.04
C GLU A 430 13.54 -15.09 -15.20
N GLU A 431 12.51 -14.27 -15.01
CA GLU A 431 11.27 -14.55 -15.69
C GLU A 431 11.71 -14.66 -17.14
N ILE A 432 11.99 -15.89 -17.60
CA ILE A 432 12.64 -16.14 -18.89
C ILE A 432 11.65 -15.54 -19.85
N ILE A 433 11.91 -14.31 -20.30
CA ILE A 433 11.07 -13.63 -21.25
C ILE A 433 11.12 -14.57 -22.45
N PRO A 434 10.02 -15.26 -22.77
CA PRO A 434 10.07 -16.29 -23.77
C PRO A 434 10.57 -15.65 -25.05
N SER A 435 11.61 -16.18 -25.69
CA SER A 435 12.12 -15.58 -26.93
C SER A 435 11.12 -15.69 -28.08
N ASN A 436 10.11 -16.56 -27.94
CA ASN A 436 9.12 -16.88 -28.95
C ASN A 436 7.72 -16.97 -28.35
N TYR A 437 6.71 -16.74 -29.20
CA TYR A 437 5.35 -17.12 -28.89
C TYR A 437 5.23 -18.65 -28.84
N SER A 438 4.52 -19.18 -27.85
CA SER A 438 4.16 -20.59 -27.82
C SER A 438 2.77 -20.80 -27.25
N LEU A 439 2.01 -21.73 -27.82
CA LEU A 439 0.78 -22.26 -27.25
C LEU A 439 1.02 -23.75 -27.00
N SER A 440 0.88 -24.19 -25.75
CA SER A 440 1.07 -25.59 -25.35
C SER A 440 -0.19 -26.41 -25.55
N GLN A 441 -0.04 -27.74 -25.59
CA GLN A 441 -1.21 -28.61 -25.53
C GLN A 441 -1.89 -28.47 -24.17
N ASN A 442 -3.21 -28.43 -24.16
CA ASN A 442 -3.97 -28.37 -22.93
C ASN A 442 -3.71 -29.63 -22.08
N TYR A 443 -3.63 -29.49 -20.76
CA TYR A 443 -3.45 -30.62 -19.85
C TYR A 443 -4.43 -30.56 -18.67
N PRO A 444 -5.13 -31.66 -18.35
CA PRO A 444 -5.15 -32.95 -19.08
C PRO A 444 -5.78 -32.82 -20.49
N ASN A 445 -5.45 -33.75 -21.39
CA ASN A 445 -6.13 -33.96 -22.68
C ASN A 445 -6.05 -35.45 -23.06
N PRO A 446 -7.18 -36.18 -23.09
CA PRO A 446 -8.55 -35.70 -22.96
C PRO A 446 -8.86 -35.12 -21.58
N PHE A 447 -9.82 -34.20 -21.50
CA PHE A 447 -10.15 -33.51 -20.24
C PHE A 447 -11.62 -33.73 -19.83
N ASN A 448 -11.84 -33.73 -18.51
CA ASN A 448 -13.17 -33.76 -17.88
C ASN A 448 -13.07 -33.38 -16.39
N PRO A 449 -13.79 -32.36 -15.88
CA PRO A 449 -14.48 -31.30 -16.61
C PRO A 449 -13.55 -30.12 -16.95
N SER A 450 -12.29 -30.14 -16.49
CA SER A 450 -11.37 -28.99 -16.59
C SER A 450 -10.03 -29.34 -17.20
N THR A 451 -9.40 -28.32 -17.81
CA THR A 451 -8.07 -28.39 -18.41
C THR A 451 -7.36 -27.03 -18.27
N VAL A 452 -6.04 -27.04 -18.32
CA VAL A 452 -5.22 -25.83 -18.35
C VAL A 452 -4.56 -25.68 -19.70
N ILE A 453 -4.65 -24.48 -20.27
CA ILE A 453 -4.00 -24.09 -21.52
C ILE A 453 -2.86 -23.12 -21.18
N SER A 454 -1.63 -23.56 -21.37
CA SER A 454 -0.42 -22.75 -21.14
C SER A 454 0.04 -22.08 -22.43
N TYR A 455 0.50 -20.84 -22.35
CA TYR A 455 1.07 -20.11 -23.47
C TYR A 455 2.13 -19.09 -23.05
N GLN A 456 2.94 -18.64 -24.00
CA GLN A 456 4.06 -17.73 -23.78
C GLN A 456 3.99 -16.56 -24.77
N LEU A 457 4.39 -15.38 -24.29
CA LEU A 457 4.43 -14.13 -25.05
C LEU A 457 5.84 -13.51 -24.97
N PRO A 458 6.51 -13.28 -26.10
CA PRO A 458 7.83 -12.63 -26.12
C PRO A 458 7.77 -11.10 -25.97
N SER A 459 6.60 -10.51 -26.17
CA SER A 459 6.39 -9.06 -26.10
C SER A 459 4.99 -8.75 -25.57
N ALA A 460 4.85 -7.62 -24.90
CA ALA A 460 3.56 -7.14 -24.42
C ALA A 460 2.59 -6.83 -25.58
N GLY A 461 1.31 -7.13 -25.40
CA GLY A 461 0.30 -6.91 -26.43
C GLY A 461 -1.11 -7.33 -26.02
N LEU A 462 -2.09 -7.03 -26.87
CA LEU A 462 -3.45 -7.53 -26.72
C LEU A 462 -3.49 -9.02 -27.08
N VAL A 463 -3.93 -9.84 -26.13
CA VAL A 463 -3.98 -11.30 -26.26
C VAL A 463 -5.43 -11.76 -26.26
N THR A 464 -5.75 -12.63 -27.21
CA THR A 464 -7.04 -13.33 -27.27
C THR A 464 -6.82 -14.84 -27.25
N LEU A 465 -7.47 -15.53 -26.31
CA LEU A 465 -7.51 -16.99 -26.24
C LEU A 465 -8.97 -17.43 -26.24
N LYS A 466 -9.38 -18.11 -27.31
CA LYS A 466 -10.78 -18.49 -27.56
C LYS A 466 -10.91 -19.97 -27.88
N ILE A 467 -12.05 -20.55 -27.55
CA ILE A 467 -12.42 -21.95 -27.81
C ILE A 467 -13.50 -21.98 -28.88
N TYR A 468 -13.40 -22.94 -29.80
CA TYR A 468 -14.30 -23.15 -30.93
C TYR A 468 -14.74 -24.61 -31.01
N ASP A 469 -15.94 -24.83 -31.55
CA ASP A 469 -16.43 -26.15 -31.94
C ASP A 469 -15.87 -26.59 -33.31
N ILE A 470 -16.25 -27.78 -33.78
CA ILE A 470 -15.81 -28.32 -35.08
C ILE A 470 -16.36 -27.53 -36.29
N LEU A 471 -17.43 -26.77 -36.11
CA LEU A 471 -18.03 -25.92 -37.14
C LEU A 471 -17.39 -24.52 -37.16
N GLY A 472 -16.51 -24.21 -36.20
CA GLY A 472 -15.85 -22.92 -36.06
C GLY A 472 -16.66 -21.89 -35.26
N ASN A 473 -17.74 -22.28 -34.60
CA ASN A 473 -18.47 -21.37 -33.71
C ASN A 473 -17.68 -21.14 -32.43
N GLU A 474 -17.62 -19.89 -31.97
CA GLU A 474 -17.00 -19.56 -30.69
C GLU A 474 -17.84 -20.13 -29.54
N VAL A 475 -17.20 -20.98 -28.73
CA VAL A 475 -17.80 -21.61 -27.54
C VAL A 475 -17.52 -20.79 -26.29
N SER A 476 -16.31 -20.22 -26.18
CA SER A 476 -15.90 -19.43 -25.01
C SER A 476 -14.68 -18.56 -25.32
N THR A 477 -14.62 -17.37 -24.72
CA THR A 477 -13.42 -16.53 -24.67
C THR A 477 -12.80 -16.66 -23.28
N LEU A 478 -11.57 -17.18 -23.19
CA LEU A 478 -10.83 -17.34 -21.93
C LEU A 478 -10.00 -16.11 -21.57
N VAL A 479 -9.44 -15.44 -22.58
CA VAL A 479 -8.58 -14.26 -22.42
C VAL A 479 -8.91 -13.27 -23.54
N ASN A 480 -9.08 -12.00 -23.20
CA ASN A 480 -9.21 -10.88 -24.14
C ASN A 480 -8.72 -9.58 -23.48
N GLN A 481 -7.41 -9.46 -23.24
CA GLN A 481 -6.83 -8.34 -22.50
C GLN A 481 -5.38 -8.08 -22.90
N PHE A 482 -4.88 -6.89 -22.56
CA PHE A 482 -3.47 -6.57 -22.70
C PHE A 482 -2.65 -7.34 -21.65
N GLN A 483 -1.61 -8.06 -22.07
CA GLN A 483 -0.70 -8.80 -21.20
C GLN A 483 0.75 -8.39 -21.49
N GLN A 484 1.61 -8.47 -20.48
CA GLN A 484 3.04 -8.24 -20.64
C GLN A 484 3.71 -9.44 -21.33
N ALA A 485 5.00 -9.34 -21.65
CA ALA A 485 5.77 -10.52 -22.03
C ALA A 485 5.88 -11.47 -20.84
N GLY A 486 5.79 -12.78 -21.06
CA GLY A 486 5.81 -13.78 -19.98
C GLY A 486 5.08 -15.08 -20.34
N ALA A 487 5.04 -15.99 -19.37
CA ALA A 487 4.33 -17.26 -19.46
C ALA A 487 3.00 -17.21 -18.69
N TYR A 488 1.94 -17.75 -19.28
CA TYR A 488 0.57 -17.65 -18.79
C TYR A 488 -0.13 -19.01 -18.79
N ASN A 489 -1.10 -19.17 -17.90
CA ASN A 489 -1.99 -20.32 -17.82
C ASN A 489 -3.43 -19.84 -17.80
N ALA A 490 -4.26 -20.36 -18.70
CA ALA A 490 -5.70 -20.13 -18.72
C ALA A 490 -6.43 -21.45 -18.40
N GLN A 491 -7.29 -21.42 -17.39
CA GLN A 491 -8.11 -22.58 -17.03
C GLN A 491 -9.40 -22.57 -17.84
N PHE A 492 -9.73 -23.71 -18.45
CA PHE A 492 -11.04 -23.95 -19.03
C PHE A 492 -11.76 -25.03 -18.23
N THR A 493 -12.97 -24.72 -17.75
CA THR A 493 -13.81 -25.64 -16.99
C THR A 493 -15.21 -25.64 -17.58
N ILE A 494 -15.79 -26.81 -17.76
CA ILE A 494 -17.18 -26.96 -18.21
C ILE A 494 -18.10 -26.64 -17.03
N THR A 495 -18.76 -25.49 -17.08
CA THR A 495 -19.69 -25.04 -16.04
C THR A 495 -21.15 -25.37 -16.37
N ASN A 496 -21.48 -25.64 -17.64
CA ASN A 496 -22.82 -25.95 -18.11
C ASN A 496 -22.87 -27.28 -18.89
N SER A 497 -23.95 -28.05 -18.75
CA SER A 497 -24.11 -29.40 -19.33
C SER A 497 -24.23 -29.47 -20.86
N GLN A 498 -24.04 -28.35 -21.58
CA GLN A 498 -24.37 -28.18 -23.00
C GLN A 498 -23.24 -28.59 -23.97
N LEU A 499 -22.01 -28.80 -23.48
CA LEU A 499 -20.92 -29.28 -24.32
C LEU A 499 -20.94 -30.81 -24.38
N SER A 500 -20.96 -31.35 -25.60
CA SER A 500 -20.95 -32.78 -25.88
C SER A 500 -19.52 -33.32 -25.90
N SER A 501 -19.33 -34.60 -25.59
CA SER A 501 -18.03 -35.27 -25.83
C SER A 501 -17.64 -35.10 -27.30
N GLY A 502 -16.40 -34.70 -27.56
CA GLY A 502 -15.99 -34.38 -28.92
C GLY A 502 -14.73 -33.54 -29.01
N VAL A 503 -14.36 -33.23 -30.25
CA VAL A 503 -13.19 -32.42 -30.58
C VAL A 503 -13.56 -30.94 -30.55
N TYR A 504 -12.75 -30.17 -29.86
CA TYR A 504 -12.81 -28.71 -29.82
C TYR A 504 -11.45 -28.13 -30.21
N PHE A 505 -11.43 -26.86 -30.57
CA PHE A 505 -10.21 -26.13 -30.91
C PHE A 505 -10.04 -24.93 -29.99
N PHE A 506 -8.81 -24.62 -29.63
CA PHE A 506 -8.48 -23.36 -28.95
C PHE A 506 -7.43 -22.60 -29.76
N LYS A 507 -7.63 -21.30 -29.87
CA LYS A 507 -6.82 -20.39 -30.69
C LYS A 507 -6.29 -19.26 -29.84
N LEU A 508 -4.97 -19.10 -29.83
CA LEU A 508 -4.27 -17.95 -29.27
C LEU A 508 -3.92 -16.98 -30.39
N GLN A 509 -4.19 -15.70 -30.17
CA GLN A 509 -3.80 -14.62 -31.07
C GLN A 509 -3.26 -13.42 -30.28
N SER A 510 -2.09 -12.92 -30.68
CA SER A 510 -1.44 -11.74 -30.11
C SER A 510 -0.61 -11.05 -31.20
N GLY A 511 -0.92 -9.79 -31.51
CA GLY A 511 -0.33 -9.08 -32.65
C GLY A 511 -0.49 -9.88 -33.96
N ASN A 512 0.63 -10.18 -34.62
CA ASN A 512 0.68 -10.98 -35.85
C ASN A 512 0.77 -12.50 -35.61
N PHE A 513 0.92 -12.94 -34.36
CA PHE A 513 1.00 -14.36 -34.02
C PHE A 513 -0.40 -14.96 -33.90
N THR A 514 -0.59 -16.15 -34.47
CA THR A 514 -1.81 -16.94 -34.33
C THR A 514 -1.46 -18.43 -34.32
N GLN A 515 -1.91 -19.15 -33.30
CA GLN A 515 -1.73 -20.61 -33.21
C GLN A 515 -3.01 -21.27 -32.71
N THR A 516 -3.37 -22.40 -33.31
CA THR A 516 -4.57 -23.19 -32.96
C THR A 516 -4.17 -24.61 -32.61
N LYS A 517 -4.77 -25.18 -31.57
CA LYS A 517 -4.59 -26.58 -31.16
C LYS A 517 -5.95 -27.24 -30.91
N LYS A 518 -5.98 -28.57 -31.04
CA LYS A 518 -7.17 -29.39 -30.78
C LYS A 518 -7.14 -29.94 -29.36
N MET A 519 -8.31 -30.00 -28.73
CA MET A 519 -8.54 -30.66 -27.45
C MET A 519 -9.71 -31.65 -27.55
N LEU A 520 -9.66 -32.72 -26.75
CA LEU A 520 -10.69 -33.73 -26.70
C LEU A 520 -11.41 -33.68 -25.35
N LEU A 521 -12.72 -33.42 -25.39
CA LEU A 521 -13.60 -33.53 -24.23
C LEU A 521 -14.15 -34.95 -24.16
N LEU A 522 -13.93 -35.65 -23.04
CA LEU A 522 -14.51 -36.96 -22.74
C LEU A 522 -15.44 -36.85 -21.53
N LYS A 523 -16.75 -36.84 -21.76
CA LYS A 523 -17.75 -36.90 -20.68
C LYS A 523 -17.92 -38.31 -20.12
#